data_AF-A0A7G8F300-F1
#
_entry.id   AF-A0A7G8F300-F1
#
_cell.length_a   1.000
_cell.length_b   1.000
_cell.length_c   1.000
_cell.angle_alpha   90.00
_cell.angle_beta   90.00
_cell.angle_gamma   90.00
#
_symmetry.space_group_name_H-M   'P 1'
#
loop_
_entity.id
_entity.type
_entity.pdbx_description
1 polymer ?
#
loop_
_entity_poly.entity_id
_entity_poly.type
_entity_poly.pdbx_seq_one_letter_code
_entity_poly.pdbx_strand_id
1 'polypeptide(L)' 'MIGLRRLYCNRNGVFLMVDVPASNVEPKKAELILKGWLIEDDILV' A
#
# COMPACT_ATOMS: atom_id res chain seq x y z
N MET A 1 -8.37 18.58 -3.05
CA MET A 1 -8.04 17.43 -3.93
C MET A 1 -7.62 16.29 -3.03
N ILE A 2 -8.34 15.16 -3.03
CA ILE A 2 -7.91 13.96 -2.28
C ILE A 2 -6.97 13.23 -3.23
N GLY A 3 -5.65 13.39 -3.04
CA GLY A 3 -4.67 12.62 -3.81
C GLY A 3 -4.82 11.12 -3.53
N LEU A 4 -4.50 10.27 -4.52
CA LEU A 4 -4.46 8.83 -4.34
C LEU A 4 -3.00 8.38 -4.26
N ARG A 5 -2.76 7.31 -3.51
CA ARG A 5 -1.48 6.63 -3.48
C ARG A 5 -1.69 5.17 -3.79
N ARG A 6 -0.78 4.60 -4.56
CA ARG A 6 -0.78 3.19 -4.95
C ARG A 6 0.35 2.48 -4.25
N LEU A 7 -0.02 1.47 -3.47
CA LEU A 7 0.91 0.56 -2.79
C LEU A 7 1.13 -0.68 -3.64
N TYR A 8 2.39 -1.01 -3.89
CA TYR A 8 2.80 -2.30 -4.45
C TYR A 8 3.29 -3.17 -3.30
N CYS A 9 2.68 -4.34 -3.15
CA CYS A 9 2.91 -5.23 -2.03
C CYS A 9 3.28 -6.62 -2.52
N ASN A 10 4.22 -7.27 -1.81
CA ASN A 10 4.64 -8.63 -2.07
C ASN A 10 4.50 -9.47 -0.81
N ARG A 11 4.04 -10.71 -0.95
CA ARG A 11 4.10 -11.72 0.08
C ARG A 11 4.51 -13.05 -0.55
N ASN A 12 5.80 -13.36 -0.46
CA ASN A 12 6.41 -14.60 -0.96
C ASN A 12 6.08 -14.85 -2.45
N GLY A 13 6.19 -13.83 -3.30
CA GLY A 13 5.93 -13.92 -4.73
C GLY A 13 4.46 -13.74 -5.13
N VAL A 14 3.55 -13.57 -4.16
CA VAL A 14 2.19 -13.10 -4.42
C VAL A 14 2.18 -11.59 -4.39
N PHE A 15 1.65 -10.96 -5.43
CA PHE A 15 1.60 -9.50 -5.56
C PHE A 15 0.20 -8.95 -5.28
N LEU A 16 0.14 -7.81 -4.61
CA LEU A 16 -1.08 -7.05 -4.33
C LEU A 16 -0.83 -5.58 -4.64
N MET A 17 -1.76 -4.97 -5.37
CA MET A 17 -1.76 -3.53 -5.66
C MET A 17 -2.97 -2.89 -4.97
N VAL A 18 -2.75 -1.83 -4.20
CA VAL A 18 -3.82 -1.17 -3.43
C VAL A 18 -3.77 0.33 -3.66
N ASP A 19 -4.87 0.88 -4.19
CA ASP A 19 -5.09 2.33 -4.23
C ASP A 19 -5.77 2.78 -2.95
N VAL A 20 -5.20 3.80 -2.30
CA VAL A 20 -5.74 4.40 -1.09
C VAL A 20 -5.69 5.92 -1.16
N PRO A 21 -6.61 6.62 -0.48
CA PRO A 21 -6.48 8.06 -0.27
C PRO A 21 -5.12 8.37 0.36
N ALA A 22 -4.43 9.38 -0.14
CA ALA A 22 -3.12 9.80 0.35
C ALA A 22 -3.14 10.12 1.86
N SER A 23 -4.25 10.65 2.36
CA SER A 23 -4.50 10.89 3.79
C SER A 23 -4.50 9.63 4.66
N ASN A 24 -4.67 8.45 4.05
CA ASN A 24 -4.86 7.17 4.72
C ASN A 24 -3.78 6.14 4.36
N VAL A 25 -2.71 6.55 3.66
CA VAL A 25 -1.68 5.61 3.19
C VAL A 25 -0.92 4.93 4.32
N GLU A 26 -0.54 5.69 5.36
CA GLU A 26 0.23 5.17 6.50
C GLU A 26 -0.53 4.14 7.33
N PRO A 27 -1.79 4.38 7.76
CA PRO A 27 -2.56 3.34 8.44
C PRO A 27 -2.80 2.12 7.55
N LYS A 28 -2.92 2.29 6.22
CA LYS A 28 -3.05 1.15 5.31
C LYS A 28 -1.78 0.33 5.22
N LYS A 29 -0.61 0.96 5.11
CA LYS A 29 0.69 0.25 5.13
C LYS A 29 0.84 -0.55 6.42
N ALA A 30 0.53 0.04 7.58
CA ALA A 30 0.61 -0.65 8.86
C ALA A 30 -0.30 -1.90 8.89
N GLU A 31 -1.54 -1.79 8.41
CA GLU A 31 -2.47 -2.93 8.30
C GLU A 31 -1.91 -4.04 7.39
N LEU A 32 -1.34 -3.67 6.24
CA LEU A 32 -0.78 -4.62 5.27
C LEU A 32 0.46 -5.33 5.83
N ILE A 33 1.35 -4.60 6.50
CA ILE A 33 2.54 -5.16 7.17
C ILE A 33 2.11 -6.15 8.26
N LEU A 34 1.12 -5.83 9.09
CA LEU A 34 0.56 -6.75 10.09
C LEU A 34 -0.03 -8.02 9.46
N LYS A 35 -0.51 -7.94 8.21
CA LYS A 35 -1.01 -9.08 7.43
C LYS A 35 0.11 -9.85 6.69
N GLY A 36 1.37 -9.50 6.94
CA GLY A 36 2.54 -10.14 6.36
C GLY A 36 2.87 -9.68 4.94
N TRP A 37 2.37 -8.53 4.50
CA TRP A 37 2.78 -7.93 3.23
C TRP A 37 4.02 -7.07 3.41
N LEU A 38 5.00 -7.27 2.53
CA LEU A 38 6.09 -6.32 2.31
C LEU A 38 5.58 -5.22 1.37
N ILE A 39 5.75 -3.95 1.75
CA ILE A 39 5.50 -2.83 0.84
C ILE A 39 6.77 -2.61 0.01
N GLU A 40 6.68 -2.87 -1.30
CA GLU A 40 7.81 -2.70 -2.22
C GLU A 40 7.89 -1.26 -2.74
N ASP A 41 6.76 -0.62 -2.99
CA ASP A 41 6.71 0.78 -3.45
C ASP A 41 5.39 1.48 -3.06
N ASP A 42 5.41 2.80 -3.05
CA ASP A 42 4.30 3.68 -2.74
C ASP A 42 4.35 4.98 -3.57
N ILE A 43 3.60 5.00 -4.67
CA ILE A 43 3.61 6.10 -5.64
C ILE A 43 2.35 6.97 -5.55
N LEU A 44 2.51 8.27 -5.83
CA LEU A 44 1.37 9.19 -5.99
C LEU A 44 0.69 8.94 -7.34
N VAL A 45 -0.65 8.91 -7.35
CA VAL A 45 -1.50 8.72 -8.53
C VAL A 45 -2.31 9.97 -8.80
#